data_AF-A0A963K299-F1
#
_entry.id   AF-A0A963K299-F1
#
_cell.length_a   1.000
_cell.length_b   1.000
_cell.length_c   1.000
_cell.angle_alpha   90.00
_cell.angle_beta   90.00
_cell.angle_gamma   90.00
#
_symmetry.space_group_name_H-M   'P 1'
#
loop_
_entity.id
_entity.type
_entity.pdbx_description
1 polymer ?
#
loop_
_entity_poly.entity_id
_entity_poly.type
_entity_poly.pdbx_seq_one_letter_code
_entity_poly.pdbx_strand_id
1 'polypeptide(L)' 'AGWPEAAMAGALGVRLSGPRIYGGKPTIEPWVGDGSAEIGPAKLRQALRLADRVWLLVLVAVLGFCGLSLT' A
#
# COMPACT_ATOMS: atom_id res chain seq x y z
N ALA A 1 -0.12 -2.94 11.85
CA ALA A 1 -0.43 -2.53 10.45
C ALA A 1 -1.59 -3.34 9.93
N GLY A 2 -2.37 -2.77 9.02
CA GLY A 2 -3.50 -3.42 8.39
C GLY A 2 -3.11 -4.35 7.25
N TRP A 3 -4.14 -5.00 6.70
CA TRP A 3 -4.04 -5.88 5.53
C TRP A 3 -3.56 -5.14 4.27
N PRO A 4 -3.99 -3.89 3.98
CA PRO A 4 -3.50 -3.13 2.83
C PRO A 4 -1.99 -2.90 2.87
N GLU A 5 -1.43 -2.60 4.05
CA GLU A 5 0.00 -2.34 4.22
C GLU A 5 0.82 -3.62 4.05
N ALA A 6 0.32 -4.76 4.55
CA ALA A 6 0.96 -6.06 4.32
C ALA A 6 0.96 -6.45 2.83
N ALA A 7 -0.15 -6.22 2.13
CA ALA A 7 -0.25 -6.49 0.70
C ALA A 7 0.68 -5.58 -0.12
N MET A 8 0.74 -4.29 0.19
CA MET A 8 1.66 -3.34 -0.44
C MET A 8 3.13 -3.71 -0.21
N ALA A 9 3.47 -4.08 1.04
CA ALA A 9 4.81 -4.52 1.41
C ALA A 9 5.24 -5.75 0.59
N GLY A 10 4.39 -6.78 0.52
CA GLY A 10 4.64 -7.98 -0.28
C GLY A 10 4.74 -7.69 -1.77
N ALA A 11 3.81 -6.90 -2.33
CA ALA A 11 3.78 -6.59 -3.76
C ALA A 11 5.01 -5.79 -4.24
N LEU A 12 5.59 -4.96 -3.37
CA LEU A 12 6.74 -4.12 -3.72
C LEU A 12 8.10 -4.70 -3.27
N GLY A 13 8.09 -5.79 -2.52
CA GLY A 13 9.29 -6.37 -1.90
C GLY A 13 9.95 -5.43 -0.90
N VAL A 14 9.13 -4.77 -0.08
CA VAL A 14 9.58 -3.81 0.94
C VAL A 14 9.08 -4.21 2.32
N ARG A 15 9.63 -3.59 3.36
CA ARG A 15 9.08 -3.66 4.72
C ARG A 15 8.62 -2.29 5.20
N LEU A 16 7.48 -2.26 5.88
CA LEU A 16 6.79 -1.04 6.32
C LEU A 16 6.61 -1.01 7.85
N SER A 17 6.09 0.12 8.34
CA SER A 17 5.88 0.42 9.77
C SER A 17 7.18 0.63 10.54
N GLY A 18 7.90 -0.43 10.91
CA GLY A 18 9.23 -0.40 11.52
C GLY A 18 9.45 0.61 12.66
N PRO A 19 10.71 0.83 13.06
CA PRO A 19 11.06 1.97 13.92
C PRO A 19 10.73 3.29 13.20
N ARG A 20 9.93 4.13 13.85
CA ARG A 20 9.43 5.40 13.29
C ARG A 20 9.55 6.52 14.30
N ILE A 21 9.61 7.76 13.83
CA ILE A 21 9.72 8.94 14.70
C ILE A 21 8.43 9.76 14.57
N TYR A 22 7.73 9.94 15.69
CA TYR A 22 6.57 10.84 15.77
C TYR A 22 6.85 11.95 16.77
N GLY A 23 6.71 13.21 16.35
CA GLY A 23 6.96 14.36 17.22
C GLY A 23 8.35 14.33 17.88
N GLY A 24 9.36 13.82 17.18
CA GLY A 24 10.73 13.66 17.69
C GLY A 24 10.95 12.46 18.61
N LYS A 25 9.93 11.68 18.94
CA LYS A 25 10.05 10.48 19.77
C LYS A 25 10.15 9.22 18.92
N PRO A 26 11.21 8.41 19.06
CA PRO A 26 11.28 7.12 18.41
C PRO A 26 10.23 6.18 19.01
N THR A 27 9.52 5.48 18.13
CA THR A 27 8.56 4.42 18.46
C THR A 27 9.04 3.16 17.75
N ILE A 28 9.27 2.09 18.52
CA ILE A 28 9.68 0.80 17.99
C ILE A 28 8.42 0.02 17.64
N GLU A 29 8.11 -0.07 16.35
CA GLU A 29 7.05 -0.94 15.87
C GLU A 29 7.62 -2.09 15.04
N PRO A 30 6.93 -3.24 15.02
CA PRO A 30 7.33 -4.36 14.20
C PRO A 30 7.30 -3.99 12.71
N TRP A 31 8.24 -4.55 11.97
CA TRP A 31 8.22 -4.49 10.52
C TRP A 31 7.06 -5.31 9.96
N VAL A 32 6.53 -4.83 8.83
CA VAL A 32 5.48 -5.51 8.05
C VAL A 32 6.08 -5.87 6.71
N GLY A 33 6.13 -7.17 6.41
CA GLY A 33 6.88 -7.70 5.28
C GLY A 33 8.36 -7.96 5.61
N ASP A 34 9.03 -8.65 4.69
CA ASP A 34 10.40 -9.16 4.81
C ASP A 34 11.38 -8.53 3.81
N GLY A 35 10.89 -7.58 2.99
CA GLY A 35 11.68 -6.91 1.97
C GLY A 35 12.58 -5.78 2.48
N SER A 36 13.05 -4.94 1.57
CA SER A 36 13.96 -3.82 1.90
C SER A 36 13.27 -2.70 2.68
N ALA A 37 13.97 -2.11 3.65
CA ALA A 37 13.54 -0.84 4.30
C ALA A 37 13.99 0.40 3.51
N GLU A 38 14.88 0.24 2.53
CA GLU A 38 15.37 1.35 1.72
C GLU A 38 14.35 1.69 0.63
N ILE A 39 13.54 2.71 0.90
CA ILE A 39 12.52 3.19 -0.04
C ILE A 39 13.01 4.47 -0.71
N GLY A 40 13.60 4.31 -1.90
CA GLY A 40 14.01 5.42 -2.75
C GLY A 40 12.86 5.97 -3.62
N PRO A 41 13.07 7.11 -4.32
CA PRO A 41 12.06 7.74 -5.16
C PRO A 41 11.45 6.83 -6.24
N ALA A 42 12.25 5.91 -6.80
CA ALA A 42 11.77 4.95 -7.79
C ALA A 42 10.74 3.97 -7.20
N LYS A 43 10.99 3.50 -5.97
CA LYS A 43 10.09 2.58 -5.24
C LYS A 43 8.82 3.32 -4.80
N LEU A 44 8.94 4.56 -4.37
CA LEU A 44 7.78 5.42 -4.09
C LEU A 44 6.87 5.59 -5.32
N ARG A 45 7.45 5.88 -6.49
CA ARG A 45 6.67 5.95 -7.74
C ARG A 45 6.00 4.61 -8.11
N GLN A 46 6.64 3.48 -7.82
CA GLN A 46 6.02 2.17 -8.00
C GLN A 46 4.82 1.99 -7.06
N ALA A 47 4.95 2.38 -5.79
CA ALA A 47 3.87 2.31 -4.80
C ALA A 47 2.65 3.15 -5.19
N LEU A 48 2.88 4.39 -5.63
CA LEU A 48 1.81 5.28 -6.10
C LEU A 48 1.07 4.68 -7.30
N ARG A 49 1.81 4.21 -8.32
CA ARG A 49 1.18 3.56 -9.49
C ARG A 49 0.40 2.30 -9.12
N LEU A 50 0.85 1.54 -8.13
CA LEU A 50 0.10 0.38 -7.64
C LEU A 50 -1.20 0.83 -6.98
N ALA A 51 -1.16 1.85 -6.12
CA ALA A 51 -2.36 2.42 -5.51
C ALA A 51 -3.35 2.95 -6.56
N ASP A 52 -2.88 3.70 -7.56
CA ASP A 52 -3.71 4.22 -8.64
C ASP A 52 -4.42 3.10 -9.43
N ARG A 53 -3.70 2.01 -9.73
CA ARG A 53 -4.27 0.83 -10.39
C ARG A 53 -5.34 0.17 -9.55
N VAL A 54 -5.12 0.04 -8.24
CA VAL A 54 -6.12 -0.53 -7.31
C VAL A 54 -7.37 0.34 -7.29
N TRP A 55 -7.23 1.67 -7.19
CA TRP A 55 -8.36 2.59 -7.23
C TRP A 55 -9.14 2.53 -8.54
N LEU A 56 -8.44 2.45 -9.67
CA LEU A 56 -9.07 2.31 -10.98
C LEU A 56 -9.83 0.99 -11.11
N LEU A 57 -9.27 -0.12 -10.61
CA LEU A 57 -9.96 -1.42 -10.60
C LEU A 57 -11.22 -1.39 -9.73
N VAL A 58 -11.15 -0.77 -8.55
CA VAL A 58 -12.32 -0.60 -7.68
C VAL A 58 -13.39 0.23 -8.39
N LEU A 59 -13.03 1.33 -9.03
CA LEU A 59 -13.96 2.17 -9.79
C LEU A 59 -14.64 1.38 -10.91
N VAL A 60 -13.88 0.64 -11.71
CA VAL A 60 -14.42 -0.19 -12.81
C VAL A 60 -15.35 -1.27 -12.26
N ALA A 61 -14.99 -1.93 -11.16
CA ALA A 61 -15.83 -2.95 -10.53
C ALA A 61 -17.15 -2.37 -10.02
N VAL A 62 -17.12 -1.20 -9.38
CA VAL A 62 -18.32 -0.50 -8.90
C VAL A 62 -19.22 -0.09 -10.06
N LEU A 63 -18.66 0.52 -11.11
CA LEU A 63 -19.44 0.92 -12.30
C LEU A 63 -20.05 -0.29 -13.01
N GLY A 64 -19.30 -1.39 -13.15
CA GLY A 64 -19.79 -2.64 -13.72
C GLY A 64 -20.92 -3.26 -12.90
N PHE A 65 -20.78 -3.26 -11.56
CA PHE A 65 -21.83 -3.74 -10.66
C PHE A 65 -23.10 -2.89 -10.73
N CYS A 66 -22.97 -1.55 -10.72
CA CYS A 66 -24.10 -0.64 -10.89
C CYS A 66 -24.79 -0.83 -12.25
N GLY A 67 -24.02 -1.01 -13.33
CA GLY A 67 -24.57 -1.27 -14.66
C GLY A 67 -25.39 -2.56 -14.73
N LEU A 68 -24.89 -3.65 -14.16
CA LEU A 68 -25.60 -4.93 -14.10
C LEU A 68 -26.87 -4.88 -13.24
N SER A 69 -26.86 -4.04 -12.20
CA SER A 69 -28.01 -3.91 -11.28
C SER A 69 -29.16 -3.06 -11.86
N LEU A 70 -28.91 -2.33 -12.96
CA LEU A 70 -29.86 -1.43 -13.62
C LEU A 70 -30.51 -2.04 -14.89
N THR A 71 -30.10 -3.24 -15.28
CA THR A 71 -30.62 -4.03 -16.42
C THR A 71 -31.49 -5.17 -15.94
#